data_AF-A0A8J4W169-F1
#
_entry.id   AF-A0A8J4W169-F1
#
_cell.length_a   1.000
_cell.length_b   1.000
_cell.length_c   1.000
_cell.angle_alpha   90.00
_cell.angle_beta   90.00
_cell.angle_gamma   90.00
#
_symmetry.space_group_name_H-M   'P 1'
#
loop_
_entity.id
_entity.type
_entity.pdbx_description
1 polymer ?
#
loop_
_entity_poly.entity_id
_entity_poly.type
_entity_poly.pdbx_seq_one_letter_code
_entity_poly.pdbx_strand_id
1 'polypeptide(L)'
;MALKLAKTAEDSIDRFFERDDALSRLGGLYNDTLGAVEDELKAPRPQEFTHNILDLAVQKVVEKLSWNLLTEAHATPTSVGVPALLDLCIAGVANQYLVNSTPYKVLEDLMEGQTISTCEKVWVLLESRKGKLTTSDFIAGPGRTTKASLCLLRLCNALLRRLSKTHNSVFCGKILLFLSFTFALSERSAVNLTGKANVTNVTMFEDQDAFDLAESTDAVKTSEIVPGLELDSDPSADVGPIDYNLYRTFWDLQSFFREHQMATQSAENWEKFFAELNVVLAAFEGNAFSPDDLERSRDLMGSSGTPIHSPDVVMHEAESESSKNTMEQVAQEHFFQPKYLTNSRLFRLQLRDPILRECMLTQFLILFNDLARAKPPMGSTTPKAKLAELNDRVVALLKQTPSDGEGFSEMVSYVLERERNWVKWKQEKCPPYEKFPPKEGEGTSSSSNQPVKRPRRQLTSPLLEQILSESSKPSQILEKIKGKEREHSDDDFDLDYE
;
A
#
# COMPACT_ATOMS: atom_id res chain seq x y z
N MET A 1 -0.53 30.64 39.64
CA MET A 1 0.86 30.17 39.72
C MET A 1 1.22 29.24 38.56
N ALA A 2 0.50 28.12 38.34
CA ALA A 2 0.74 27.24 37.18
C ALA A 2 0.74 27.96 35.82
N LEU A 3 -0.20 28.90 35.59
CA LEU A 3 -0.22 29.74 34.38
C LEU A 3 1.04 30.60 34.22
N LYS A 4 1.61 31.09 35.33
CA LYS A 4 2.84 31.89 35.33
C LYS A 4 4.04 31.02 34.98
N LEU A 5 4.09 29.78 35.49
CA LEU A 5 5.11 28.80 35.13
C LEU A 5 5.03 28.44 33.64
N ALA A 6 3.83 28.16 33.13
CA ALA A 6 3.64 27.88 31.70
C ALA A 6 4.11 29.04 30.80
N LYS A 7 3.75 30.29 31.14
CA LYS A 7 4.21 31.46 30.38
C LYS A 7 5.73 31.67 30.46
N THR A 8 6.32 31.42 31.63
CA THR A 8 7.78 31.51 31.80
C THR A 8 8.50 30.43 31.00
N ALA A 9 7.95 29.22 30.97
CA ALA A 9 8.46 28.11 30.16
C ALA A 9 8.33 28.40 28.66
N GLU A 10 7.19 28.92 28.22
CA GLU A 10 6.95 29.37 26.83
C GLU A 10 8.01 30.39 26.41
N ASP A 11 8.14 31.49 27.17
CA ASP A 11 9.13 32.55 26.91
C ASP A 11 10.58 32.02 26.90
N SER A 12 10.86 30.99 27.70
CA SER A 12 12.19 30.39 27.77
C SER A 12 12.46 29.53 26.54
N ILE A 13 11.56 28.60 26.22
CA ILE A 13 11.70 27.70 25.06
C ILE A 13 11.81 28.51 23.78
N ASP A 14 10.94 29.52 23.58
CA ASP A 14 10.97 30.41 22.40
C ASP A 14 12.33 31.09 22.19
N ARG A 15 13.05 31.41 23.28
CA ARG A 15 14.37 32.06 23.20
C ARG A 15 15.53 31.10 22.91
N PHE A 16 15.38 29.81 23.21
CA PHE A 16 16.51 28.90 23.16
C PHE A 16 16.38 27.73 22.20
N PHE A 17 15.19 27.42 21.65
CA PHE A 17 15.01 26.17 20.92
C PHE A 17 15.89 26.02 19.66
N GLU A 18 16.35 27.13 19.08
CA GLU A 18 17.28 27.14 17.93
C GLU A 18 18.76 27.18 18.31
N ARG A 19 19.09 27.25 19.61
CA ARG A 19 20.47 27.37 20.08
C ARG A 19 21.15 26.00 20.16
N ASP A 20 22.47 25.97 19.98
CA ASP A 20 23.26 24.74 20.15
C ASP A 20 23.16 24.14 21.57
N ASP A 21 22.94 24.98 22.58
CA ASP A 21 22.79 24.59 23.98
C ASP A 21 21.32 24.36 24.42
N ALA A 22 20.39 24.23 23.46
CA ALA A 22 18.95 24.12 23.71
C ALA A 22 18.58 22.97 24.65
N LEU A 23 19.19 21.79 24.49
CA LEU A 23 18.91 20.62 25.33
C LEU A 23 19.31 20.86 26.79
N SER A 24 20.50 21.43 27.02
CA SER A 24 21.00 21.75 28.36
C SER A 24 20.09 22.79 29.04
N ARG A 25 19.61 23.78 28.28
CA ARG A 25 18.66 24.78 28.76
C ARG A 25 17.29 24.19 29.08
N LEU A 26 16.81 23.24 28.27
CA LEU A 26 15.57 22.51 28.55
C LEU A 26 15.69 21.70 29.85
N GLY A 27 16.83 21.05 30.09
CA GLY A 27 17.09 20.34 31.35
C GLY A 27 17.09 21.28 32.56
N GLY A 28 17.71 22.46 32.45
CA GLY A 28 17.64 23.51 33.48
C GLY A 28 16.20 23.96 33.74
N LEU A 29 15.46 24.29 32.68
CA LEU A 29 14.06 24.68 32.76
C LEU A 29 13.17 23.60 33.40
N TYR A 30 13.42 22.33 33.08
CA TYR A 30 12.72 21.20 33.69
C TYR A 30 12.94 21.15 35.20
N ASN A 31 14.20 21.24 35.65
CA ASN A 31 14.53 21.20 37.08
C ASN A 31 13.95 22.41 37.84
N ASP A 32 14.04 23.61 37.27
CA ASP A 32 13.48 24.83 37.87
C ASP A 32 11.95 24.73 37.99
N THR A 33 11.29 24.23 36.93
CA THR A 33 9.84 24.04 36.94
C THR A 33 9.42 22.95 37.92
N LEU A 34 10.19 21.85 38.00
CA LEU A 34 9.93 20.76 38.94
C LEU A 34 10.03 21.25 40.38
N GLY A 35 11.08 22.00 40.73
CA GLY A 35 11.24 22.59 42.05
C GLY A 35 10.07 23.49 42.44
N ALA A 36 9.63 24.37 41.53
CA ALA A 36 8.46 25.22 41.77
C ALA A 36 7.15 24.39 41.95
N VAL A 37 7.01 23.30 41.21
CA VAL A 37 5.85 22.41 41.32
C VAL A 37 5.84 21.62 42.64
N GLU A 38 7.01 21.20 43.11
CA GLU A 38 7.18 20.46 44.37
C GLU A 38 6.99 21.38 45.58
N ASP A 39 7.71 22.51 45.61
CA ASP A 39 7.80 23.37 46.79
C ASP A 39 6.61 24.31 46.92
N GLU A 40 6.18 24.90 45.80
CA GLU A 40 5.17 25.97 45.82
C GLU A 40 3.76 25.42 45.56
N LEU A 41 3.59 24.59 44.54
CA LEU A 41 2.28 24.03 44.15
C LEU A 41 1.92 22.76 44.92
N LYS A 42 2.91 22.03 45.47
CA LYS A 42 2.74 20.77 46.20
C LYS A 42 1.85 19.79 45.46
N ALA A 43 2.06 19.66 44.15
CA ALA A 43 1.24 18.80 43.31
C ALA A 43 1.44 17.31 43.68
N PRO A 44 0.38 16.47 43.68
CA PRO A 44 0.48 15.06 44.08
C PRO A 44 1.34 14.21 43.12
N ARG A 45 1.63 14.71 41.91
CA ARG A 45 2.50 14.09 40.91
C ARG A 45 3.34 15.18 40.23
N PRO A 46 4.41 15.63 40.88
CA PRO A 46 5.14 16.83 40.44
C PRO A 46 5.78 16.66 39.06
N GLN A 47 6.30 15.47 38.75
CA GLN A 47 6.87 15.15 37.43
C GLN A 47 5.83 15.23 36.30
N GLU A 48 4.69 14.53 36.45
CA GLU A 48 3.62 14.58 35.44
C GLU A 48 3.08 16.01 35.25
N PHE A 49 2.96 16.76 36.33
CA PHE A 49 2.50 18.15 36.27
C PHE A 49 3.51 19.07 35.59
N THR A 50 4.81 18.89 35.88
CA THR A 50 5.92 19.59 35.20
C THR A 50 5.93 19.28 33.71
N HIS A 51 5.81 18.00 33.34
CA HIS A 51 5.71 17.59 31.95
C HIS A 51 4.52 18.23 31.24
N ASN A 52 3.35 18.33 31.88
CA ASN A 52 2.18 19.00 31.29
C ASN A 52 2.39 20.51 31.10
N ILE A 53 3.09 21.18 32.02
CA ILE A 53 3.45 22.60 31.87
C ILE A 53 4.36 22.79 30.66
N LEU A 54 5.40 21.96 30.53
CA LEU A 54 6.33 22.05 29.41
C LEU A 54 5.68 21.68 28.07
N ASP A 55 4.81 20.67 28.06
CA ASP A 55 4.04 20.28 26.86
C ASP A 55 3.12 21.42 26.39
N LEU A 56 2.48 22.14 27.32
CA LEU A 56 1.69 23.34 27.01
C LEU A 56 2.56 24.49 26.47
N ALA A 57 3.74 24.70 27.05
CA ALA A 57 4.68 25.71 26.59
C ALA A 57 5.19 25.41 25.17
N VAL A 58 5.52 24.16 24.87
CA VAL A 58 5.90 23.71 23.52
C VAL A 58 4.76 23.97 22.53
N GLN A 59 3.51 23.62 22.87
CA GLN A 59 2.34 23.88 22.01
C GLN A 59 2.18 25.37 21.69
N LYS A 60 2.47 26.27 22.65
CA LYS A 60 2.43 27.71 22.41
C LYS A 60 3.53 28.21 21.47
N VAL A 61 4.73 27.64 21.57
CA VAL A 61 5.79 27.91 20.58
C VAL A 61 5.34 27.40 19.20
N VAL A 62 4.75 26.21 19.11
CA VAL A 62 4.22 25.66 17.85
C VAL A 62 3.14 26.55 17.23
N GLU A 63 2.23 27.10 18.04
CA GLU A 63 1.20 28.05 17.59
C GLU A 63 1.83 29.25 16.87
N LYS A 64 2.89 29.84 17.46
CA LYS A 64 3.66 30.93 16.86
C LYS A 64 4.35 30.52 15.55
N LEU A 65 4.98 29.33 15.52
CA LEU A 65 5.63 28.83 14.30
C LEU A 65 4.61 28.56 13.18
N SER A 66 3.46 28.00 13.52
CA SER A 66 2.36 27.76 12.59
C SER A 66 1.81 29.05 12.01
N TRP A 67 1.67 30.09 12.85
CA TRP A 67 1.27 31.41 12.41
C TRP A 67 2.27 32.01 11.41
N ASN A 68 3.57 31.97 11.74
CA ASN A 68 4.62 32.47 10.85
C ASN A 68 4.65 31.73 9.52
N LEU A 69 4.43 30.41 9.51
CA LEU A 69 4.31 29.63 8.27
C LEU A 69 3.15 30.06 7.37
N LEU A 70 2.08 30.61 7.95
CA LEU A 70 0.91 31.07 7.20
C LEU A 70 1.03 32.52 6.74
N THR A 71 1.69 33.38 7.53
CA THR A 71 1.69 34.84 7.30
C THR A 71 2.93 35.37 6.60
N GLU A 72 4.08 34.73 6.79
CA GLU A 72 5.34 35.19 6.20
C GLU A 72 5.48 34.71 4.74
N ALA A 73 5.85 35.63 3.85
CA ALA A 73 6.07 35.31 2.45
C ALA A 73 7.27 34.35 2.30
N HIS A 74 7.10 33.27 1.54
CA HIS A 74 8.12 32.23 1.31
C HIS A 74 8.59 31.48 2.57
N ALA A 75 7.82 31.53 3.66
CA ALA A 75 8.11 30.74 4.84
C ALA A 75 8.13 29.23 4.52
N THR A 76 9.11 28.54 5.10
CA THR A 76 9.26 27.09 5.02
C THR A 76 9.37 26.53 6.44
N PRO A 77 9.06 25.23 6.66
CA PRO A 77 9.25 24.62 7.97
C PRO A 77 10.64 24.87 8.54
N THR A 78 11.67 24.81 7.69
CA THR A 78 13.06 25.08 8.06
C THR A 78 13.30 26.54 8.44
N SER A 79 12.77 27.50 7.68
CA SER A 79 13.05 28.93 7.93
C SER A 79 12.42 29.46 9.21
N VAL A 80 11.33 28.86 9.69
CA VAL A 80 10.70 29.24 10.97
C VAL A 80 11.19 28.42 12.17
N GLY A 81 12.15 27.50 11.97
CA GLY A 81 12.73 26.71 13.06
C GLY A 81 11.98 25.42 13.44
N VAL A 82 11.03 24.92 12.62
CA VAL A 82 10.34 23.63 12.91
C VAL A 82 11.33 22.47 13.14
N PRO A 83 12.39 22.27 12.33
CA PRO A 83 13.34 21.20 12.56
C PRO A 83 14.02 21.28 13.93
N ALA A 84 14.44 22.48 14.35
CA ALA A 84 15.12 22.69 15.62
C ALA A 84 14.21 22.38 16.81
N LEU A 85 12.96 22.85 16.76
CA LEU A 85 11.98 22.56 17.81
C LEU A 85 11.66 21.05 17.88
N LEU A 86 11.50 20.39 16.73
CA LEU A 86 11.25 18.96 16.66
C LEU A 86 12.42 18.15 17.22
N ASP A 87 13.65 18.50 16.86
CA ASP A 87 14.87 17.84 17.37
C ASP A 87 15.04 18.05 18.88
N LEU A 88 14.76 19.26 19.38
CA LEU A 88 14.72 19.53 20.82
C LEU A 88 13.68 18.68 21.52
N CYS A 89 12.48 18.52 20.95
CA CYS A 89 11.43 17.70 21.54
C CYS A 89 11.83 16.22 21.59
N ILE A 90 12.42 15.70 20.52
CA ILE A 90 12.92 14.30 20.47
C ILE A 90 13.99 14.09 21.54
N ALA A 91 14.98 14.98 21.61
CA ALA A 91 16.05 14.90 22.61
C ALA A 91 15.53 15.08 24.04
N GLY A 92 14.55 15.97 24.24
CA GLY A 92 13.91 16.20 25.54
C GLY A 92 13.15 14.97 26.04
N VAL A 93 12.50 14.22 25.15
CA VAL A 93 11.88 12.92 25.50
C VAL A 93 12.94 11.89 25.87
N ALA A 94 14.01 11.76 25.08
CA ALA A 94 15.10 10.82 25.37
C ALA A 94 15.74 11.08 26.75
N ASN A 95 15.81 12.33 27.18
CA ASN A 95 16.31 12.75 28.50
C ASN A 95 15.22 12.86 29.59
N GLN A 96 13.99 12.41 29.33
CA GLN A 96 12.85 12.43 30.27
C GLN A 96 12.40 13.84 30.72
N TYR A 97 12.78 14.89 29.99
CA TYR A 97 12.33 16.26 30.25
C TYR A 97 10.92 16.55 29.70
N LEU A 98 10.50 15.81 28.66
CA LEU A 98 9.21 15.99 27.98
C LEU A 98 8.40 14.70 27.92
N VAL A 99 7.09 14.82 27.70
CA VAL A 99 6.20 13.68 27.50
C VAL A 99 6.53 12.99 26.18
N ASN A 100 6.50 11.66 26.16
CA ASN A 100 6.79 10.90 24.94
C ASN A 100 5.95 11.28 23.70
N SER A 101 4.73 11.79 23.87
CA SER A 101 3.88 12.24 22.77
C SER A 101 4.25 13.61 22.19
N THR A 102 5.10 14.40 22.87
CA THR A 102 5.34 15.82 22.53
C THR A 102 5.80 16.02 21.08
N PRO A 103 6.77 15.27 20.52
CA PRO A 103 7.17 15.43 19.12
C PRO A 103 6.03 15.18 18.12
N TYR A 104 5.17 14.20 18.39
CA TYR A 104 4.03 13.90 17.53
C TYR A 104 2.93 14.96 17.66
N LYS A 105 2.73 15.54 18.85
CA LYS A 105 1.79 16.66 19.03
C LYS A 105 2.25 17.90 18.27
N VAL A 106 3.55 18.23 18.32
CA VAL A 106 4.14 19.32 17.51
C VAL A 106 3.81 19.12 16.03
N LEU A 107 4.00 17.91 15.51
CA LEU A 107 3.69 17.60 14.12
C LEU A 107 2.18 17.63 13.82
N GLU A 108 1.35 17.14 14.75
CA GLU A 108 -0.10 17.17 14.66
C GLU A 108 -0.63 18.60 14.56
N ASP A 109 -0.25 19.47 15.51
CA ASP A 109 -0.68 20.86 15.60
C ASP A 109 -0.20 21.68 14.39
N LEU A 110 1.05 21.44 13.93
CA LEU A 110 1.57 22.06 12.71
C LEU A 110 0.76 21.62 11.51
N MET A 111 0.60 20.31 11.28
CA MET A 111 -0.04 19.85 10.05
C MET A 111 -1.53 20.18 10.00
N GLU A 112 -2.24 20.21 11.14
CA GLU A 112 -3.68 20.55 11.20
C GLU A 112 -3.97 21.98 10.67
N GLY A 113 -3.09 22.94 10.98
CA GLY A 113 -3.25 24.34 10.58
C GLY A 113 -2.71 24.72 9.20
N GLN A 114 -2.07 23.80 8.47
CA GLN A 114 -1.28 24.13 7.27
C GLN A 114 -1.88 23.60 5.97
N THR A 115 -1.48 24.18 4.84
CA THR A 115 -1.87 23.68 3.50
C THR A 115 -1.27 22.29 3.23
N ILE A 116 -1.84 21.54 2.27
CA ILE A 116 -1.33 20.20 1.91
C ILE A 116 0.13 20.25 1.45
N SER A 117 0.51 21.25 0.66
CA SER A 117 1.90 21.42 0.21
C SER A 117 2.87 21.65 1.38
N THR A 118 2.47 22.42 2.39
CA THR A 118 3.28 22.59 3.60
C THR A 118 3.31 21.30 4.43
N CYS A 119 2.19 20.58 4.54
CA CYS A 119 2.13 19.29 5.24
C CYS A 119 3.13 18.27 4.65
N GLU A 120 3.27 18.22 3.32
CA GLU A 120 4.25 17.35 2.65
C GLU A 120 5.69 17.72 3.07
N LYS A 121 6.02 19.01 3.16
CA LYS A 121 7.34 19.47 3.61
C LYS A 121 7.60 19.12 5.08
N VAL A 122 6.60 19.28 5.95
CA VAL A 122 6.71 18.87 7.36
C VAL A 122 6.82 17.34 7.46
N TRP A 123 6.16 16.58 6.58
CA TRP A 123 6.24 15.12 6.55
C TRP A 123 7.65 14.62 6.21
N VAL A 124 8.38 15.30 5.34
CA VAL A 124 9.81 15.00 5.08
C VAL A 124 10.65 15.10 6.37
N LEU A 125 10.31 16.04 7.28
CA LEU A 125 10.99 16.14 8.58
C LEU A 125 10.70 14.95 9.49
N LEU A 126 9.47 14.42 9.47
CA LEU A 126 9.09 13.18 10.16
C LEU A 126 9.87 11.98 9.58
N GLU A 127 9.88 11.81 8.25
CA GLU A 127 10.53 10.68 7.59
C GLU A 127 12.04 10.64 7.83
N SER A 128 12.71 11.78 7.73
CA SER A 128 14.15 11.90 8.03
C SER A 128 14.51 11.55 9.48
N ARG A 129 13.54 11.62 10.40
CA ARG A 129 13.71 11.31 11.83
C ARG A 129 13.11 9.98 12.24
N LYS A 130 12.64 9.16 11.29
CA LYS A 130 11.97 7.87 11.57
C LYS A 130 12.77 6.97 12.51
N GLY A 131 14.10 6.92 12.36
CA GLY A 131 14.97 6.09 13.22
C GLY A 131 14.97 6.49 14.69
N LYS A 132 14.79 7.78 15.00
CA LYS A 132 14.68 8.30 16.38
C LYS A 132 13.25 8.24 16.91
N LEU A 133 12.27 8.51 16.04
CA LEU A 133 10.85 8.58 16.41
C LEU A 133 10.20 7.20 16.60
N THR A 134 10.79 6.14 16.06
CA THR A 134 10.27 4.76 16.19
C THR A 134 11.00 3.92 17.24
N THR A 135 11.83 4.54 18.08
CA THR A 135 12.50 3.85 19.21
C THR A 135 11.49 3.46 20.30
N SER A 136 11.96 2.65 21.26
CA SER A 136 11.14 2.18 22.40
C SER A 136 10.62 3.30 23.31
N ASP A 137 11.22 4.48 23.26
CA ASP A 137 10.80 5.65 24.05
C ASP A 137 9.46 6.20 23.54
N PHE A 138 9.21 6.04 22.24
CA PHE A 138 8.02 6.50 21.55
C PHE A 138 7.05 5.35 21.30
N ILE A 139 7.52 4.31 20.62
CA ILE A 139 6.71 3.18 20.17
C ILE A 139 7.11 1.98 21.02
N ALA A 140 6.24 1.61 21.96
CA ALA A 140 6.50 0.46 22.81
C ALA A 140 6.49 -0.84 22.00
N GLY A 141 7.05 -1.90 22.58
CA GLY A 141 7.06 -3.23 21.98
C GLY A 141 5.66 -3.79 21.66
N PRO A 142 5.60 -4.92 20.94
CA PRO A 142 4.37 -5.45 20.37
C PRO A 142 3.23 -5.54 21.38
N GLY A 143 2.06 -4.99 21.02
CA GLY A 143 0.84 -5.07 21.82
C GLY A 143 0.68 -4.01 22.92
N ARG A 144 1.63 -3.08 23.09
CA ARG A 144 1.50 -1.96 24.03
C ARG A 144 1.31 -0.63 23.30
N THR A 145 0.17 0.02 23.53
CA THR A 145 -0.09 1.37 23.02
C THR A 145 0.53 2.44 23.92
N THR A 146 1.20 3.42 23.34
CA THR A 146 1.74 4.59 24.04
C THR A 146 0.94 5.84 23.68
N LYS A 147 1.10 6.93 24.44
CA LYS A 147 0.51 8.23 24.07
C LYS A 147 1.05 8.71 22.72
N ALA A 148 2.33 8.45 22.45
CA ALA A 148 2.98 8.75 21.18
C ALA A 148 2.38 7.96 20.01
N SER A 149 2.19 6.64 20.15
CA SER A 149 1.58 5.82 19.09
C SER A 149 0.16 6.26 18.76
N LEU A 150 -0.65 6.59 19.78
CA LEU A 150 -2.01 7.10 19.58
C LEU A 150 -2.03 8.49 18.92
N CYS A 151 -1.06 9.35 19.24
CA CYS A 151 -0.92 10.67 18.62
C CYS A 151 -0.51 10.54 17.15
N LEU A 152 0.47 9.69 16.83
CA LEU A 152 0.86 9.38 15.46
C LEU A 152 -0.33 8.83 14.65
N LEU A 153 -1.07 7.86 15.19
CA LEU A 153 -2.27 7.31 14.53
C LEU A 153 -3.32 8.41 14.29
N ARG A 154 -3.52 9.33 15.23
CA ARG A 154 -4.47 10.43 15.07
C ARG A 154 -4.03 11.41 13.98
N LEU A 155 -2.77 11.82 14.00
CA LEU A 155 -2.13 12.65 12.99
C LEU A 155 -2.28 12.06 11.58
N CYS A 156 -1.84 10.81 11.38
CA CYS A 156 -1.92 10.15 10.08
C CYS A 156 -3.36 9.99 9.59
N ASN A 157 -4.29 9.60 10.46
CA ASN A 157 -5.71 9.47 10.09
C ASN A 157 -6.36 10.83 9.77
N ALA A 158 -5.96 11.91 10.46
CA ALA A 158 -6.43 13.25 10.16
C ALA A 158 -5.95 13.72 8.78
N LEU A 159 -4.67 13.49 8.45
CA LEU A 159 -4.12 13.76 7.12
C LEU A 159 -4.84 12.96 6.03
N LEU A 160 -4.97 11.64 6.20
CA LEU A 160 -5.64 10.77 5.20
C LEU A 160 -7.10 11.17 4.95
N ARG A 161 -7.78 11.79 5.91
CA ARG A 161 -9.13 12.36 5.70
C ARG A 161 -9.12 13.67 4.92
N ARG A 162 -8.06 14.46 5.03
CA ARG A 162 -7.91 15.76 4.34
C ARG A 162 -7.38 15.59 2.91
N LEU A 163 -6.62 14.54 2.64
CA LEU A 163 -5.99 14.30 1.35
C LEU A 163 -6.97 13.76 0.31
N SER A 164 -6.96 14.35 -0.88
CA SER A 164 -7.55 13.73 -2.07
C SER A 164 -6.84 12.41 -2.40
N LYS A 165 -7.61 11.33 -2.57
CA LYS A 165 -7.12 10.00 -2.94
C LYS A 165 -6.70 9.90 -4.42
N THR A 166 -7.06 10.88 -5.25
CA THR A 166 -6.69 10.93 -6.66
C THR A 166 -5.48 11.82 -6.88
N HIS A 167 -5.49 13.04 -6.36
CA HIS A 167 -4.40 14.00 -6.55
C HIS A 167 -3.23 13.78 -5.62
N ASN A 168 -3.46 13.36 -4.36
CA ASN A 168 -2.40 13.17 -3.37
C ASN A 168 -2.18 11.68 -3.07
N SER A 169 -2.31 10.81 -4.09
CA SER A 169 -2.18 9.36 -3.95
C SER A 169 -0.80 8.95 -3.43
N VAL A 170 0.26 9.59 -3.94
CA VAL A 170 1.65 9.38 -3.51
C VAL A 170 1.81 9.74 -2.04
N PHE A 171 1.29 10.89 -1.61
CA PHE A 171 1.40 11.31 -0.20
C PHE A 171 0.59 10.39 0.73
N CYS A 172 -0.61 9.98 0.34
CA CYS A 172 -1.35 8.93 1.05
C CYS A 172 -0.53 7.64 1.19
N GLY A 173 0.16 7.22 0.12
CA GLY A 173 1.05 6.06 0.11
C GLY A 173 2.20 6.18 1.10
N LYS A 174 2.90 7.33 1.12
CA LYS A 174 3.96 7.61 2.10
C LYS A 174 3.48 7.52 3.55
N ILE A 175 2.30 8.05 3.84
CA ILE A 175 1.67 7.96 5.17
C ILE A 175 1.40 6.50 5.54
N LEU A 176 0.81 5.72 4.65
CA LEU A 176 0.50 4.31 4.88
C LEU A 176 1.78 3.47 5.06
N LEU A 177 2.82 3.71 4.25
CA LEU A 177 4.12 3.06 4.38
C LEU A 177 4.80 3.38 5.71
N PHE A 178 4.74 4.64 6.16
CA PHE A 178 5.29 5.02 7.47
C PHE A 178 4.55 4.33 8.63
N LEU A 179 3.22 4.22 8.56
CA LEU A 179 2.43 3.49 9.54
C LEU A 179 2.80 2.00 9.56
N SER A 180 2.92 1.37 8.38
CA SER A 180 3.33 -0.04 8.27
C SER A 180 4.78 -0.29 8.71
N PHE A 181 5.67 0.69 8.54
CA PHE A 181 7.03 0.64 9.06
C PHE A 181 7.07 0.76 10.60
N THR A 182 6.21 1.60 11.17
CA THR A 182 6.22 1.92 12.60
C THR A 182 5.55 0.84 13.44
N PHE A 183 4.48 0.22 12.92
CA PHE A 183 3.63 -0.68 13.67
C PHE A 183 3.78 -2.13 13.23
N ALA A 184 3.79 -3.03 14.21
CA ALA A 184 3.75 -4.47 13.97
C ALA A 184 2.51 -4.86 13.14
N LEU A 185 2.64 -5.83 12.24
CA LEU A 185 1.57 -6.42 11.44
C LEU A 185 0.44 -7.00 12.30
N SER A 186 0.76 -7.48 13.50
CA SER A 186 -0.24 -7.98 14.46
C SER A 186 -0.91 -6.88 15.29
N GLU A 187 -0.55 -5.60 15.09
CA GLU A 187 -1.18 -4.50 15.80
C GLU A 187 -2.65 -4.39 15.39
N ARG A 188 -3.53 -4.32 16.40
CA ARG A 188 -4.98 -4.30 16.21
C ARG A 188 -5.46 -3.15 15.31
N SER A 189 -4.75 -2.01 15.30
CA SER A 189 -5.04 -0.84 14.46
C SER A 189 -4.73 -1.09 12.98
N ALA A 190 -3.76 -1.96 12.68
CA ALA A 190 -3.29 -2.28 11.33
C ALA A 190 -4.12 -3.38 10.64
N VAL A 191 -4.97 -4.10 11.39
CA VAL A 191 -5.76 -5.21 10.86
C VAL A 191 -7.26 -4.92 10.87
N ASN A 192 -7.92 -5.08 9.71
CA ASN A 192 -9.38 -5.00 9.62
C ASN A 192 -10.05 -6.27 10.17
N LEU A 193 -9.99 -6.54 11.48
CA LEU A 193 -10.50 -7.79 12.10
C LEU A 193 -11.96 -8.10 11.79
N THR A 194 -12.77 -7.07 11.52
CA THR A 194 -14.19 -7.24 11.16
C THR A 194 -14.42 -7.71 9.74
N GLY A 195 -13.41 -7.58 8.86
CA GLY A 195 -13.52 -7.94 7.45
C GLY A 195 -14.49 -7.06 6.66
N LYS A 196 -14.91 -5.91 7.19
CA LYS A 196 -15.82 -5.00 6.49
C LYS A 196 -15.15 -4.46 5.22
N ALA A 197 -15.84 -4.57 4.09
CA ALA A 197 -15.40 -3.97 2.84
C ALA A 197 -15.46 -2.44 2.90
N ASN A 198 -14.59 -1.79 2.13
CA ASN A 198 -14.64 -0.34 1.97
C ASN A 198 -15.65 0.03 0.87
N VAL A 199 -16.85 0.44 1.28
CA VAL A 199 -17.94 0.81 0.37
C VAL A 199 -17.91 2.28 -0.09
N THR A 200 -16.92 3.07 0.35
CA THR A 200 -16.86 4.51 0.03
C THR A 200 -16.42 4.80 -1.41
N ASN A 201 -15.80 3.82 -2.08
CA ASN A 201 -15.34 3.97 -3.46
C ASN A 201 -16.47 3.63 -4.44
N VAL A 202 -17.28 4.63 -4.80
CA VAL A 202 -18.37 4.48 -5.77
C VAL A 202 -17.85 4.78 -7.17
N THR A 203 -18.05 3.85 -8.11
CA THR A 203 -17.83 4.09 -9.54
C THR A 203 -19.02 4.90 -10.06
N MET A 204 -18.77 6.18 -10.39
CA MET A 204 -19.75 7.06 -11.02
C MET A 204 -19.65 6.89 -12.53
N PHE A 205 -20.77 6.77 -13.22
CA PHE A 205 -20.82 6.64 -14.68
C PHE A 205 -22.05 7.40 -15.22
N GLU A 206 -22.02 7.72 -16.51
CA GLU A 206 -23.06 8.50 -17.20
C GLU A 206 -24.44 7.83 -17.14
N ASP A 207 -25.50 8.64 -17.00
CA ASP A 207 -26.89 8.19 -17.15
C ASP A 207 -27.31 8.20 -18.63
N GLN A 208 -28.54 7.78 -18.92
CA GLN A 208 -29.06 7.67 -20.29
C GLN A 208 -29.00 9.02 -21.01
N ASP A 209 -29.41 10.10 -20.33
CA ASP A 209 -29.46 11.43 -20.93
C ASP A 209 -28.05 11.94 -21.27
N ALA A 210 -27.08 11.75 -20.37
CA ALA A 210 -25.68 12.09 -20.61
C ALA A 210 -25.05 11.23 -21.72
N PHE A 211 -25.39 9.94 -21.77
CA PHE A 211 -24.94 9.01 -22.80
C PHE A 211 -25.48 9.42 -24.19
N ASP A 212 -26.78 9.68 -24.32
CA ASP A 212 -27.42 10.06 -25.57
C ASP A 212 -26.88 11.41 -26.10
N LEU A 213 -26.60 12.34 -25.18
CA LEU A 213 -25.93 13.60 -25.51
C LEU A 213 -24.49 13.37 -26.01
N ALA A 214 -23.77 12.42 -25.39
CA ALA A 214 -22.40 12.09 -25.77
C ALA A 214 -22.31 11.45 -27.16
N GLU A 215 -23.22 10.52 -27.51
CA GLU A 215 -23.27 9.88 -28.83
C GLU A 215 -23.79 10.86 -29.90
N SER A 216 -24.81 11.68 -29.62
CA SER A 216 -25.34 12.65 -30.60
C SER A 216 -24.31 13.72 -30.99
N THR A 217 -23.49 14.18 -30.04
CA THR A 217 -22.39 15.12 -30.33
C THR A 217 -21.27 14.49 -31.15
N ASP A 218 -21.04 13.18 -31.04
CA ASP A 218 -20.05 12.46 -31.84
C ASP A 218 -20.55 12.20 -33.26
N ALA A 219 -21.84 11.90 -33.43
CA ALA A 219 -22.47 11.78 -34.75
C ALA A 219 -22.39 13.09 -35.56
N VAL A 220 -22.54 14.25 -34.88
CA VAL A 220 -22.38 15.57 -35.51
C VAL A 220 -20.92 15.84 -35.89
N LYS A 221 -19.96 15.54 -35.01
CA LYS A 221 -18.53 15.74 -35.31
C LYS A 221 -18.02 14.84 -36.44
N THR A 222 -18.47 13.58 -36.48
CA THR A 222 -18.11 12.65 -37.56
C THR A 222 -18.62 13.13 -38.93
N SER A 223 -19.71 13.92 -38.94
CA SER A 223 -20.26 14.52 -40.17
C SER A 223 -19.53 15.80 -40.63
N GLU A 224 -18.67 16.41 -39.81
CA GLU A 224 -17.95 17.66 -40.11
C GLU A 224 -16.44 17.47 -40.39
N ILE A 225 -15.90 16.23 -40.35
CA ILE A 225 -14.48 15.98 -40.63
C ILE A 225 -14.20 16.00 -42.14
N VAL A 226 -13.41 16.99 -42.55
CA VAL A 226 -12.78 17.15 -43.87
C VAL A 226 -11.81 15.98 -44.13
N PRO A 227 -11.72 15.40 -45.36
CA PRO A 227 -10.86 14.25 -45.64
C PRO A 227 -9.37 14.65 -45.54
N GLY A 228 -8.61 14.03 -44.63
CA GLY A 228 -7.15 14.28 -44.59
C GLY A 228 -6.36 13.86 -43.35
N LEU A 229 -6.96 13.24 -42.33
CA LEU A 229 -6.22 12.66 -41.20
C LEU A 229 -6.67 11.22 -40.99
N GLU A 230 -6.14 10.33 -41.82
CA GLU A 230 -6.24 8.88 -41.64
C GLU A 230 -5.35 8.48 -40.45
N LEU A 231 -5.96 8.35 -39.26
CA LEU A 231 -5.55 7.30 -38.35
C LEU A 231 -6.02 5.98 -38.98
N ASP A 232 -5.14 4.97 -39.05
CA ASP A 232 -5.45 3.60 -39.50
C ASP A 232 -6.56 2.96 -38.64
N SER A 233 -7.81 3.39 -38.85
CA SER A 233 -9.00 2.70 -38.40
C SER A 233 -9.35 1.66 -39.45
N ASP A 234 -9.00 0.41 -39.16
CA ASP A 234 -9.45 -0.76 -39.91
C ASP A 234 -10.98 -0.67 -40.17
N PRO A 235 -11.45 -0.69 -41.43
CA PRO A 235 -12.87 -0.55 -41.78
C PRO A 235 -13.76 -1.72 -41.35
N SER A 236 -13.19 -2.77 -40.73
CA SER A 236 -13.88 -4.00 -40.34
C SER A 236 -14.58 -3.93 -38.97
N ALA A 237 -14.30 -2.91 -38.15
CA ALA A 237 -14.99 -2.71 -36.88
C ALA A 237 -16.32 -1.97 -37.12
N ASP A 238 -17.39 -2.74 -37.17
CA ASP A 238 -18.80 -2.31 -37.16
C ASP A 238 -19.02 -1.03 -36.33
N VAL A 239 -19.17 0.11 -37.01
CA VAL A 239 -19.46 1.43 -36.40
C VAL A 239 -20.97 1.51 -36.10
N GLY A 240 -21.48 0.52 -35.36
CA GLY A 240 -22.83 0.52 -34.82
C GLY A 240 -22.92 1.37 -33.54
N PRO A 241 -24.07 2.00 -33.23
CA PRO A 241 -24.27 2.73 -31.98
C PRO A 241 -24.04 1.81 -30.76
N ILE A 242 -23.35 2.29 -29.71
CA ILE A 242 -23.19 1.54 -28.46
C ILE A 242 -24.57 1.44 -27.82
N ASP A 243 -24.98 0.25 -27.42
CA ASP A 243 -26.18 0.10 -26.60
C ASP A 243 -25.91 0.60 -25.18
N TYR A 244 -26.66 1.61 -24.75
CA TYR A 244 -26.60 2.12 -23.39
C TYR A 244 -26.87 1.01 -22.35
N ASN A 245 -27.71 0.02 -22.66
CA ASN A 245 -27.97 -1.07 -21.72
C ASN A 245 -26.70 -1.86 -21.42
N LEU A 246 -25.87 -2.13 -22.43
CA LEU A 246 -24.59 -2.79 -22.23
C LEU A 246 -23.64 -1.92 -21.39
N TYR A 247 -23.51 -0.64 -21.72
CA TYR A 247 -22.68 0.31 -20.97
C TYR A 247 -23.12 0.41 -19.49
N ARG A 248 -24.42 0.53 -19.24
CA ARG A 248 -25.01 0.56 -17.90
C ARG A 248 -24.75 -0.74 -17.17
N THR A 249 -25.06 -1.89 -17.77
CA THR A 249 -24.85 -3.21 -17.14
C THR A 249 -23.37 -3.45 -16.81
N PHE A 250 -22.46 -3.02 -17.68
CA PHE A 250 -21.02 -3.13 -17.46
C PHE A 250 -20.56 -2.39 -16.20
N TRP A 251 -20.97 -1.12 -16.05
CA TRP A 251 -20.55 -0.33 -14.89
C TRP A 251 -21.38 -0.60 -13.64
N ASP A 252 -22.64 -1.03 -13.76
CA ASP A 252 -23.48 -1.38 -12.61
C ASP A 252 -22.94 -2.62 -11.86
N LEU A 253 -22.23 -3.53 -12.55
CA LEU A 253 -21.52 -4.64 -11.92
C LEU A 253 -20.50 -4.19 -10.86
N GLN A 254 -19.98 -2.95 -10.97
CA GLN A 254 -19.07 -2.39 -9.96
C GLN A 254 -19.70 -2.29 -8.57
N SER A 255 -21.03 -2.22 -8.48
CA SER A 255 -21.75 -2.26 -7.20
C SER A 255 -21.52 -3.57 -6.46
N PHE A 256 -21.52 -4.71 -7.16
CA PHE A 256 -21.26 -6.04 -6.59
C PHE A 256 -19.81 -6.23 -6.16
N PHE A 257 -18.84 -5.64 -6.89
CA PHE A 257 -17.43 -5.68 -6.46
C PHE A 257 -17.18 -4.82 -5.22
N ARG A 258 -17.84 -3.66 -5.14
CA ARG A 258 -17.73 -2.75 -4.01
C ARG A 258 -18.33 -3.36 -2.74
N GLU A 259 -19.47 -4.03 -2.87
CA GLU A 259 -20.16 -4.71 -1.77
C GLU A 259 -20.37 -6.18 -2.10
N HIS A 260 -19.33 -6.99 -1.87
CA HIS A 260 -19.32 -8.43 -2.21
C HIS A 260 -20.49 -9.24 -1.60
N GLN A 261 -21.09 -8.78 -0.51
CA GLN A 261 -22.25 -9.44 0.11
C GLN A 261 -23.57 -9.14 -0.60
N MET A 262 -23.64 -8.09 -1.43
CA MET A 262 -24.85 -7.60 -2.09
C MET A 262 -25.57 -8.69 -2.90
N ALA A 263 -24.80 -9.51 -3.63
CA ALA A 263 -25.34 -10.63 -4.41
C ALA A 263 -26.08 -11.66 -3.54
N THR A 264 -25.68 -11.82 -2.27
CA THR A 264 -26.24 -12.83 -1.35
C THR A 264 -27.34 -12.29 -0.43
N GLN A 265 -27.64 -10.99 -0.50
CA GLN A 265 -28.65 -10.34 0.36
C GLN A 265 -30.09 -10.71 -0.04
N SER A 266 -30.36 -10.91 -1.33
CA SER A 266 -31.69 -11.25 -1.84
C SER A 266 -31.60 -12.16 -3.06
N ALA A 267 -32.67 -12.93 -3.33
CA ALA A 267 -32.78 -13.73 -4.54
C ALA A 267 -32.74 -12.85 -5.81
N GLU A 268 -33.32 -11.65 -5.77
CA GLU A 268 -33.30 -10.68 -6.87
C GLU A 268 -31.86 -10.25 -7.22
N ASN A 269 -31.06 -9.85 -6.22
CA ASN A 269 -29.66 -9.47 -6.44
C ASN A 269 -28.82 -10.63 -6.96
N TRP A 270 -29.12 -11.85 -6.51
CA TRP A 270 -28.47 -13.06 -6.99
C TRP A 270 -28.76 -13.28 -8.47
N GLU A 271 -30.04 -13.31 -8.87
CA GLU A 271 -30.39 -13.49 -10.29
C GLU A 271 -29.87 -12.34 -11.17
N LYS A 272 -29.98 -11.10 -10.69
CA LYS A 272 -29.44 -9.91 -11.37
C LYS A 272 -27.95 -10.05 -11.63
N PHE A 273 -27.16 -10.42 -10.62
CA PHE A 273 -25.72 -10.61 -10.76
C PHE A 273 -25.35 -11.61 -11.86
N PHE A 274 -25.98 -12.79 -11.87
CA PHE A 274 -25.71 -13.80 -12.90
C PHE A 274 -26.14 -13.32 -14.30
N ALA A 275 -27.27 -12.62 -14.42
CA ALA A 275 -27.73 -12.10 -15.70
C ALA A 275 -26.76 -11.03 -16.25
N GLU A 276 -26.40 -10.05 -15.44
CA GLU A 276 -25.51 -8.95 -15.83
C GLU A 276 -24.09 -9.43 -16.15
N LEU A 277 -23.56 -10.35 -15.35
CA LEU A 277 -22.27 -10.98 -15.60
C LEU A 277 -22.25 -11.71 -16.95
N ASN A 278 -23.30 -12.46 -17.29
CA ASN A 278 -23.38 -13.16 -18.57
C ASN A 278 -23.37 -12.20 -19.76
N VAL A 279 -24.06 -11.06 -19.65
CA VAL A 279 -24.06 -10.00 -20.68
C VAL A 279 -22.65 -9.44 -20.87
N VAL A 280 -21.95 -9.11 -19.79
CA VAL A 280 -20.59 -8.54 -19.87
C VAL A 280 -19.57 -9.53 -20.41
N LEU A 281 -19.61 -10.79 -19.98
CA LEU A 281 -18.70 -11.81 -20.54
C LEU A 281 -18.99 -12.06 -22.03
N ALA A 282 -20.25 -12.07 -22.44
CA ALA A 282 -20.62 -12.19 -23.85
C ALA A 282 -20.12 -10.98 -24.67
N ALA A 283 -20.14 -9.78 -24.09
CA ALA A 283 -19.57 -8.60 -24.74
C ALA A 283 -18.04 -8.70 -24.88
N PHE A 284 -17.32 -9.23 -23.89
CA PHE A 284 -15.87 -9.47 -24.03
C PHE A 284 -15.55 -10.53 -25.09
N GLU A 285 -16.35 -11.59 -25.18
CA GLU A 285 -16.21 -12.61 -26.22
C GLU A 285 -16.50 -12.05 -27.62
N GLY A 286 -17.58 -11.24 -27.75
CA GLY A 286 -17.92 -10.57 -29.00
C GLY A 286 -16.88 -9.55 -29.46
N ASN A 287 -16.03 -9.08 -28.54
CA ASN A 287 -14.94 -8.16 -28.82
C ASN A 287 -13.56 -8.84 -28.67
N ALA A 288 -13.43 -10.13 -28.97
CA ALA A 288 -12.16 -10.85 -28.80
C ALA A 288 -10.96 -10.13 -29.44
N PHE A 289 -9.78 -10.27 -28.82
CA PHE A 289 -8.54 -9.69 -29.33
C PHE A 289 -8.18 -10.31 -30.68
N SER A 290 -7.79 -9.49 -31.66
CA SER A 290 -7.33 -10.00 -32.95
C SER A 290 -5.91 -10.59 -32.83
N PRO A 291 -5.47 -11.45 -33.76
CA PRO A 291 -4.07 -11.89 -33.83
C PRO A 291 -3.10 -10.70 -33.86
N ASP A 292 -3.45 -9.64 -34.58
CA ASP A 292 -2.66 -8.41 -34.67
C ASP A 292 -2.55 -7.68 -33.31
N ASP A 293 -3.62 -7.69 -32.49
CA ASP A 293 -3.59 -7.13 -31.13
C ASP A 293 -2.59 -7.89 -30.23
N LEU A 294 -2.54 -9.22 -30.40
CA LEU A 294 -1.62 -10.11 -29.67
C LEU A 294 -0.17 -9.93 -30.13
N GLU A 295 0.05 -9.72 -31.43
CA GLU A 295 1.38 -9.48 -32.01
C GLU A 295 1.93 -8.10 -31.61
N ARG A 296 1.11 -7.04 -31.72
CA ARG A 296 1.51 -5.68 -31.30
C ARG A 296 1.93 -5.63 -29.83
N SER A 297 1.19 -6.33 -28.94
CA SER A 297 1.56 -6.41 -27.52
C SER A 297 2.89 -7.13 -27.31
N ARG A 298 3.15 -8.21 -28.07
CA ARG A 298 4.42 -8.95 -28.03
C ARG A 298 5.59 -8.11 -28.51
N ASP A 299 5.41 -7.31 -29.54
CA ASP A 299 6.47 -6.42 -30.06
C ASP A 299 6.79 -5.28 -29.08
N LEU A 300 5.77 -4.74 -28.41
CA LEU A 300 5.93 -3.73 -27.35
C LEU A 300 6.69 -4.30 -26.13
N MET A 301 6.41 -5.55 -25.73
CA MET A 301 7.16 -6.24 -24.67
C MET A 301 8.55 -6.73 -25.12
N GLY A 302 8.71 -7.11 -26.39
CA GLY A 302 9.97 -7.59 -26.96
C GLY A 302 11.02 -6.51 -27.18
N SER A 303 10.59 -5.27 -27.43
CA SER A 303 11.49 -4.11 -27.56
C SER A 303 11.96 -3.56 -26.21
N SER A 304 11.23 -3.86 -25.12
CA SER A 304 11.55 -3.48 -23.74
C SER A 304 12.13 -4.65 -22.95
N GLY A 305 13.27 -5.20 -23.41
CA GLY A 305 14.00 -6.33 -22.81
C GLY A 305 14.51 -6.15 -21.36
N THR A 306 13.87 -5.30 -20.56
CA THR A 306 14.02 -5.20 -19.11
C THR A 306 12.87 -5.94 -18.43
N PRO A 307 13.15 -6.88 -17.50
CA PRO A 307 12.12 -7.46 -16.66
C PRO A 307 11.35 -6.33 -15.97
N ILE A 308 10.03 -6.47 -15.81
CA ILE A 308 9.21 -5.61 -14.96
C ILE A 308 9.75 -5.76 -13.53
N HIS A 309 10.75 -4.96 -13.18
CA HIS A 309 11.09 -4.71 -11.80
C HIS A 309 9.91 -3.91 -11.23
N SER A 310 9.43 -4.37 -10.08
CA SER A 310 8.67 -3.55 -9.11
C SER A 310 9.24 -2.13 -9.11
N PRO A 311 8.45 -1.06 -8.91
CA PRO A 311 8.97 0.30 -8.81
C PRO A 311 9.83 0.37 -7.55
N ASP A 312 11.08 -0.04 -7.68
CA ASP A 312 12.08 0.05 -6.65
C ASP A 312 12.33 1.55 -6.52
N VAL A 313 12.00 2.06 -5.34
CA VAL A 313 12.14 3.46 -4.98
C VAL A 313 13.64 3.72 -4.89
N VAL A 314 14.29 3.96 -6.03
CA VAL A 314 15.66 4.45 -6.07
C VAL A 314 15.60 5.94 -5.70
N MET A 315 15.84 6.19 -4.42
CA MET A 315 16.26 7.48 -3.91
C MET A 315 17.56 7.84 -4.64
N HIS A 316 17.53 8.81 -5.55
CA HIS A 316 18.76 9.37 -6.11
C HIS A 316 19.07 10.72 -5.48
N GLU A 317 20.20 10.72 -4.78
CA GLU A 317 21.00 11.89 -4.44
C GLU A 317 21.44 12.65 -5.71
N ALA A 318 21.82 13.90 -5.48
CA ALA A 318 21.94 14.98 -6.43
C ALA A 318 23.04 14.86 -7.52
N GLU A 319 22.72 15.52 -8.65
CA GLU A 319 23.56 16.26 -9.61
C GLU A 319 24.59 15.53 -10.51
N SER A 320 24.34 15.55 -11.83
CA SER A 320 25.21 16.25 -12.82
C SER A 320 24.59 16.27 -14.23
N GLU A 321 24.86 17.35 -14.94
CA GLU A 321 24.29 17.74 -16.24
C GLU A 321 24.70 16.82 -17.41
N SER A 322 23.74 16.46 -18.28
CA SER A 322 23.91 16.66 -19.73
C SER A 322 22.56 16.64 -20.45
N SER A 323 22.24 17.76 -21.07
CA SER A 323 21.06 17.95 -21.91
C SER A 323 21.21 17.19 -23.23
N LYS A 324 20.30 16.23 -23.47
CA LYS A 324 19.71 15.81 -24.75
C LYS A 324 19.05 14.43 -24.55
N ASN A 325 17.75 14.43 -24.22
CA ASN A 325 16.75 13.37 -24.52
C ASN A 325 15.49 13.52 -23.65
N THR A 326 14.97 14.73 -23.49
CA THR A 326 13.78 14.99 -22.65
C THR A 326 12.47 14.59 -23.35
N MET A 327 12.47 14.28 -24.66
CA MET A 327 11.23 13.96 -25.38
C MET A 327 10.89 12.46 -25.40
N GLU A 328 11.87 11.56 -25.26
CA GLU A 328 11.65 10.10 -25.35
C GLU A 328 11.39 9.46 -23.97
N GLN A 329 11.88 10.04 -22.87
CA GLN A 329 11.62 9.51 -21.53
C GLN A 329 10.19 9.76 -21.02
N VAL A 330 9.48 10.74 -21.58
CA VAL A 330 8.08 11.05 -21.20
C VAL A 330 7.09 10.04 -21.79
N ALA A 331 7.48 9.28 -22.83
CA ALA A 331 6.59 8.32 -23.48
C ALA A 331 6.43 6.99 -22.71
N GLN A 332 7.26 6.73 -21.69
CA GLN A 332 7.28 5.47 -20.94
C GLN A 332 6.85 5.60 -19.46
N GLU A 333 6.43 6.79 -19.02
CA GLU A 333 5.59 6.85 -17.82
C GLU A 333 4.21 6.34 -18.23
N HIS A 334 3.94 5.04 -17.99
CA HIS A 334 2.59 4.50 -18.07
C HIS A 334 1.64 5.48 -17.38
N PHE A 335 0.73 6.09 -18.16
CA PHE A 335 -0.24 7.05 -17.67
C PHE A 335 -1.02 6.41 -16.50
N PHE A 336 -0.68 6.82 -15.27
CA PHE A 336 -1.26 6.23 -14.07
C PHE A 336 -2.57 6.92 -13.73
N GLN A 337 -3.68 6.26 -14.06
CA GLN A 337 -5.02 6.72 -13.73
C GLN A 337 -5.57 5.94 -12.52
N PRO A 338 -5.81 6.60 -11.36
CA PRO A 338 -6.27 5.90 -10.15
C PRO A 338 -7.70 5.35 -10.19
N LYS A 339 -8.49 5.70 -11.22
CA LYS A 339 -9.92 5.39 -11.36
C LYS A 339 -10.25 4.99 -12.79
N TYR A 340 -11.26 4.14 -12.95
CA TYR A 340 -11.81 3.84 -14.27
C TYR A 340 -12.30 5.11 -14.96
N LEU A 341 -12.05 5.20 -16.26
CA LEU A 341 -12.60 6.23 -17.13
C LEU A 341 -13.98 5.77 -17.56
N THR A 342 -15.05 6.30 -16.99
CA THR A 342 -16.41 5.84 -17.28
C THR A 342 -17.07 6.69 -18.37
N ASN A 343 -16.30 7.17 -19.34
CA ASN A 343 -16.84 7.96 -20.44
C ASN A 343 -17.39 7.02 -21.52
N SER A 344 -18.66 7.16 -21.90
CA SER A 344 -19.31 6.29 -22.88
C SER A 344 -18.61 6.26 -24.24
N ARG A 345 -18.02 7.38 -24.68
CA ARG A 345 -17.31 7.45 -25.97
C ARG A 345 -16.08 6.55 -26.03
N LEU A 346 -15.47 6.29 -24.87
CA LEU A 346 -14.32 5.39 -24.76
C LEU A 346 -14.75 3.92 -24.65
N PHE A 347 -16.03 3.64 -24.44
CA PHE A 347 -16.48 2.32 -24.02
C PHE A 347 -16.16 1.22 -25.05
N ARG A 348 -16.29 1.49 -26.36
CA ARG A 348 -15.87 0.54 -27.43
C ARG A 348 -14.38 0.21 -27.33
N LEU A 349 -13.54 1.24 -27.18
CA LEU A 349 -12.10 1.08 -27.07
C LEU A 349 -11.73 0.32 -25.79
N GLN A 350 -12.42 0.63 -24.69
CA GLN A 350 -12.28 0.00 -23.39
C GLN A 350 -12.66 -1.47 -23.40
N LEU A 351 -13.70 -1.86 -24.15
CA LEU A 351 -14.02 -3.26 -24.32
C LEU A 351 -12.84 -4.02 -24.91
N ARG A 352 -11.98 -3.42 -25.72
CA ARG A 352 -10.76 -4.03 -26.29
C ARG A 352 -9.47 -3.63 -25.57
N ASP A 353 -9.55 -3.00 -24.40
CA ASP A 353 -8.38 -2.61 -23.60
C ASP A 353 -7.91 -3.81 -22.74
N PRO A 354 -6.68 -4.33 -22.96
CA PRO A 354 -6.11 -5.42 -22.16
C PRO A 354 -6.10 -5.16 -20.65
N ILE A 355 -5.70 -3.95 -20.25
CA ILE A 355 -5.52 -3.60 -18.84
C ILE A 355 -6.88 -3.55 -18.15
N LEU A 356 -7.89 -2.96 -18.80
CA LEU A 356 -9.25 -2.93 -18.26
C LEU A 356 -9.82 -4.34 -18.12
N ARG A 357 -9.64 -5.21 -19.13
CA ARG A 357 -10.10 -6.60 -19.06
C ARG A 357 -9.43 -7.36 -17.94
N GLU A 358 -8.11 -7.27 -17.82
CA GLU A 358 -7.37 -7.91 -16.73
C GLU A 358 -7.87 -7.45 -15.37
N CYS A 359 -8.08 -6.14 -15.19
CA CYS A 359 -8.64 -5.58 -13.96
C CYS A 359 -10.05 -6.12 -13.67
N MET A 360 -10.96 -6.08 -14.65
CA MET A 360 -12.35 -6.50 -14.50
C MET A 360 -12.47 -8.02 -14.24
N LEU A 361 -11.77 -8.84 -15.03
CA LEU A 361 -11.74 -10.29 -14.88
C LEU A 361 -11.12 -10.70 -13.54
N THR A 362 -10.07 -10.02 -13.10
CA THR A 362 -9.49 -10.23 -11.76
C THR A 362 -10.49 -9.88 -10.66
N GLN A 363 -11.26 -8.78 -10.80
CA GLN A 363 -12.33 -8.45 -9.84
C GLN A 363 -13.41 -9.54 -9.77
N PHE A 364 -13.79 -10.15 -10.89
CA PHE A 364 -14.68 -11.32 -10.90
C PHE A 364 -14.09 -12.50 -10.13
N LEU A 365 -12.82 -12.85 -10.36
CA LEU A 365 -12.17 -13.96 -9.66
C LEU A 365 -12.08 -13.73 -8.15
N ILE A 366 -11.78 -12.51 -7.72
CA ILE A 366 -11.79 -12.12 -6.29
C ILE A 366 -13.19 -12.30 -5.70
N LEU A 367 -14.23 -11.80 -6.38
CA LEU A 367 -15.61 -11.92 -5.93
C LEU A 367 -16.07 -13.39 -5.88
N PHE A 368 -15.74 -14.19 -6.89
CA PHE A 368 -16.07 -15.61 -6.94
C PHE A 368 -15.44 -16.38 -5.78
N ASN A 369 -14.20 -16.07 -5.39
CA ASN A 369 -13.56 -16.68 -4.23
C ASN A 369 -14.37 -16.45 -2.94
N ASP A 370 -15.00 -15.27 -2.79
CA ASP A 370 -15.88 -14.98 -1.66
C ASP A 370 -17.25 -15.66 -1.77
N LEU A 371 -17.92 -15.55 -2.92
CA LEU A 371 -19.23 -16.18 -3.16
C LEU A 371 -19.16 -17.72 -3.07
N ALA A 372 -18.02 -18.32 -3.42
CA ALA A 372 -17.77 -19.74 -3.25
C ALA A 372 -17.85 -20.19 -1.78
N ARG A 373 -17.64 -19.30 -0.81
CA ARG A 373 -17.80 -19.57 0.63
C ARG A 373 -19.19 -19.20 1.17
N ALA A 374 -19.90 -18.29 0.51
CA ALA A 374 -21.22 -17.83 0.92
C ALA A 374 -22.34 -18.85 0.62
N LYS A 375 -23.48 -18.73 1.32
CA LYS A 375 -24.69 -19.51 1.02
C LYS A 375 -25.56 -18.75 0.02
N PRO A 376 -26.20 -19.42 -0.95
CA PRO A 376 -27.15 -18.77 -1.84
C PRO A 376 -28.36 -18.26 -1.03
N PRO A 377 -28.96 -17.12 -1.43
CA PRO A 377 -30.13 -16.58 -0.76
C PRO A 377 -31.34 -17.50 -0.93
N MET A 378 -32.27 -17.44 0.04
CA MET A 378 -33.49 -18.25 -0.02
C MET A 378 -34.37 -17.78 -1.19
N GLY A 379 -34.85 -18.72 -2.01
CA GLY A 379 -35.68 -18.41 -3.17
C GLY A 379 -34.92 -18.10 -4.46
N SER A 380 -33.58 -18.17 -4.46
CA SER A 380 -32.79 -18.10 -5.70
C SER A 380 -33.11 -19.30 -6.62
N THR A 381 -33.31 -19.04 -7.91
CA THR A 381 -33.52 -20.09 -8.92
C THR A 381 -32.21 -20.53 -9.54
N THR A 382 -31.21 -19.65 -9.62
CA THR A 382 -29.89 -19.97 -10.16
C THR A 382 -29.05 -20.78 -9.15
N PRO A 383 -28.63 -22.01 -9.49
CA PRO A 383 -27.79 -22.82 -8.61
C PRO A 383 -26.39 -22.25 -8.47
N LYS A 384 -25.82 -22.38 -7.26
CA LYS A 384 -24.42 -22.01 -6.98
C LYS A 384 -23.40 -22.72 -7.88
N ALA A 385 -23.72 -23.90 -8.41
CA ALA A 385 -22.86 -24.63 -9.34
C ALA A 385 -22.51 -23.83 -10.61
N LYS A 386 -23.42 -22.94 -11.08
CA LYS A 386 -23.13 -22.04 -12.21
C LYS A 386 -21.95 -21.10 -11.97
N LEU A 387 -21.58 -20.85 -10.71
CA LEU A 387 -20.41 -20.05 -10.38
C LEU A 387 -19.11 -20.71 -10.86
N ALA A 388 -19.03 -22.04 -10.86
CA ALA A 388 -17.86 -22.76 -11.37
C ALA A 388 -17.74 -22.60 -12.90
N GLU A 389 -18.86 -22.75 -13.62
CA GLU A 389 -18.91 -22.56 -15.08
C GLU A 389 -18.48 -21.14 -15.48
N LEU A 390 -18.94 -20.12 -14.73
CA LEU A 390 -18.54 -18.73 -14.95
C LEU A 390 -17.09 -18.45 -14.57
N ASN A 391 -16.58 -19.12 -13.54
CA ASN A 391 -15.16 -19.03 -13.16
C ASN A 391 -14.27 -19.53 -14.31
N ASP A 392 -14.57 -20.72 -14.84
CA ASP A 392 -13.84 -21.29 -15.97
C ASP A 392 -13.88 -20.38 -17.19
N ARG A 393 -15.04 -19.76 -17.47
CA ARG A 393 -15.21 -18.78 -18.55
C ARG A 393 -14.37 -17.52 -18.35
N VAL A 394 -14.34 -16.97 -17.13
CA VAL A 394 -13.50 -15.80 -16.79
C VAL A 394 -12.02 -16.12 -16.91
N VAL A 395 -11.59 -17.30 -16.43
CA VAL A 395 -10.20 -17.76 -16.56
C VAL A 395 -9.81 -17.92 -18.03
N ALA A 396 -10.69 -18.50 -18.86
CA ALA A 396 -10.44 -18.65 -20.29
C ALA A 396 -10.27 -17.30 -21.00
N LEU A 397 -11.10 -16.30 -20.67
CA LEU A 397 -10.97 -14.95 -21.20
C LEU A 397 -9.70 -14.24 -20.72
N LEU A 398 -9.30 -14.47 -19.47
CA LEU A 398 -8.08 -13.89 -18.91
C LEU A 398 -6.82 -14.43 -19.60
N LYS A 399 -6.80 -15.73 -19.91
CA LYS A 399 -5.70 -16.35 -20.67
C LYS A 399 -5.55 -15.81 -22.09
N GLN A 400 -6.62 -15.26 -22.64
CA GLN A 400 -6.64 -14.68 -23.99
C GLN A 400 -6.18 -13.22 -24.01
N THR A 401 -5.77 -12.61 -22.88
CA THR A 401 -5.26 -11.24 -22.89
C THR A 401 -3.85 -11.18 -23.51
N PRO A 402 -3.53 -10.11 -24.25
CA PRO A 402 -2.23 -9.98 -24.91
C PRO A 402 -1.00 -9.98 -23.99
N SER A 403 -1.15 -9.54 -22.74
CA SER A 403 -0.05 -9.30 -21.79
C SER A 403 0.32 -10.55 -20.98
N ASP A 404 0.86 -11.59 -21.62
CA ASP A 404 1.14 -12.88 -20.96
C ASP A 404 -0.07 -13.39 -20.17
N GLY A 405 -1.23 -13.48 -20.82
CA GLY A 405 -2.49 -13.85 -20.18
C GLY A 405 -2.44 -15.20 -19.46
N GLU A 406 -1.65 -16.16 -19.96
CA GLU A 406 -1.43 -17.45 -19.30
C GLU A 406 -0.67 -17.28 -17.98
N GLY A 407 0.50 -16.64 -18.00
CA GLY A 407 1.29 -16.38 -16.80
C GLY A 407 0.54 -15.51 -15.78
N PHE A 408 -0.17 -14.48 -16.25
CA PHE A 408 -1.01 -13.64 -15.41
C PHE A 408 -2.15 -14.43 -14.75
N SER A 409 -2.83 -15.30 -15.51
CA SER A 409 -3.90 -16.16 -14.98
C SER A 409 -3.40 -17.14 -13.92
N GLU A 410 -2.23 -17.75 -14.13
CA GLU A 410 -1.59 -18.63 -13.16
C GLU A 410 -1.19 -17.85 -11.89
N MET A 411 -0.60 -16.66 -12.06
CA MET A 411 -0.24 -15.78 -10.95
C MET A 411 -1.48 -15.41 -10.11
N VAL A 412 -2.57 -14.97 -10.74
CA VAL A 412 -3.83 -14.62 -10.04
C VAL A 412 -4.37 -15.83 -9.27
N SER A 413 -4.35 -17.02 -9.88
CA SER A 413 -4.78 -18.26 -9.24
C SER A 413 -3.95 -18.57 -7.98
N TYR A 414 -2.62 -18.45 -8.07
CA TYR A 414 -1.70 -18.65 -6.95
C TYR A 414 -1.93 -17.62 -5.83
N VAL A 415 -2.13 -16.35 -6.17
CA VAL A 415 -2.40 -15.27 -5.20
C VAL A 415 -3.72 -15.54 -4.45
N LEU A 416 -4.78 -15.92 -5.15
CA LEU A 416 -6.09 -16.26 -4.55
C LEU A 416 -6.00 -17.51 -3.66
N GLU A 417 -5.19 -18.50 -4.04
CA GLU A 417 -4.90 -19.66 -3.19
C GLU A 417 -4.20 -19.23 -1.89
N ARG A 418 -3.19 -18.36 -1.98
CA ARG A 418 -2.46 -17.82 -0.84
C ARG A 418 -3.35 -16.97 0.07
N GLU A 419 -4.32 -16.25 -0.50
CA GLU A 419 -5.31 -15.44 0.25
C GLU A 419 -6.02 -16.27 1.32
N ARG A 420 -6.28 -17.56 1.06
CA ARG A 420 -6.90 -18.49 2.03
C ARG A 420 -6.13 -18.56 3.35
N ASN A 421 -4.80 -18.49 3.28
CA ASN A 421 -3.94 -18.47 4.47
C ASN A 421 -4.10 -17.15 5.25
N TRP A 422 -4.25 -16.03 4.55
CA TRP A 422 -4.46 -14.71 5.17
C TRP A 422 -5.83 -14.62 5.85
N VAL A 423 -6.87 -15.13 5.18
CA VAL A 423 -8.23 -15.22 5.76
C VAL A 423 -8.20 -16.06 7.03
N LYS A 424 -7.55 -17.22 7.00
CA LYS A 424 -7.40 -18.08 8.18
C LYS A 424 -6.63 -17.40 9.31
N TRP A 425 -5.46 -16.82 9.03
CA TRP A 425 -4.66 -16.08 10.01
C TRP A 425 -5.47 -14.97 10.69
N LYS A 426 -6.28 -14.25 9.91
CA LYS A 426 -7.17 -13.21 10.40
C LYS A 426 -8.32 -13.73 11.26
N GLN A 427 -8.91 -14.88 10.90
CA GLN A 427 -9.92 -15.56 11.71
C GLN A 427 -9.35 -16.01 13.07
N GLU A 428 -8.08 -16.40 13.10
CA GLU A 428 -7.31 -16.75 14.30
C GLU A 428 -6.87 -15.53 15.13
N LYS A 429 -7.43 -14.34 14.85
CA LYS A 429 -7.13 -13.06 15.52
C LYS A 429 -5.71 -12.56 15.31
N CYS A 430 -5.16 -12.82 14.13
CA CYS A 430 -3.89 -12.27 13.69
C CYS A 430 -2.73 -12.56 14.66
N PRO A 431 -2.45 -13.83 15.00
CA PRO A 431 -1.37 -14.17 15.93
C PRO A 431 -0.03 -13.58 15.44
N PRO A 432 0.80 -13.01 16.33
CA PRO A 432 2.11 -12.50 15.95
C PRO A 432 2.99 -13.59 15.37
N TYR A 433 3.61 -13.33 14.22
CA TYR A 433 4.60 -14.21 13.59
C TYR A 433 5.88 -13.46 13.18
N GLU A 434 6.00 -12.19 13.58
CA GLU A 434 7.15 -11.34 13.29
C GLU A 434 8.37 -11.82 14.08
N LYS A 435 9.53 -11.76 13.41
CA LYS A 435 10.83 -12.04 14.02
C LYS A 435 11.64 -10.77 13.96
N PHE A 436 11.89 -10.17 15.12
CA PHE A 436 12.78 -9.02 15.21
C PHE A 436 14.22 -9.49 15.37
N PRO A 437 15.22 -8.77 14.81
CA PRO A 437 16.61 -9.02 15.12
C PRO A 437 16.82 -8.95 16.65
N PRO A 438 17.65 -9.83 17.21
CA PRO A 438 17.95 -9.79 18.64
C PRO A 438 18.55 -8.42 19.00
N LYS A 439 18.08 -7.83 20.11
CA LYS A 439 18.68 -6.60 20.64
C LYS A 439 20.12 -6.91 21.05
N GLU A 440 21.09 -6.21 20.49
CA GLU A 440 22.47 -6.25 20.96
C GLU A 440 22.49 -5.82 22.44
N GLY A 441 22.72 -6.76 23.36
CA GLY A 441 22.84 -6.50 24.80
C GLY A 441 22.17 -7.49 25.74
N GLU A 442 21.24 -8.35 25.28
CA GLU A 442 20.73 -9.43 26.14
C GLU A 442 21.61 -10.68 26.03
N GLY A 443 22.70 -10.64 26.79
CA GLY A 443 23.45 -11.84 27.15
C GLY A 443 22.51 -12.89 27.76
N THR A 444 22.64 -14.10 27.25
CA THR A 444 21.96 -15.33 27.70
C THR A 444 21.67 -15.37 29.19
N SER A 445 20.40 -15.31 29.56
CA SER A 445 19.90 -15.98 30.76
C SER A 445 18.72 -16.87 30.35
N SER A 446 18.98 -18.17 30.37
CA SER A 446 18.02 -19.22 30.12
C SER A 446 16.89 -19.16 31.15
N SER A 447 15.68 -18.83 30.72
CA SER A 447 14.47 -19.25 31.44
C SER A 447 13.80 -20.37 30.65
N SER A 448 13.67 -21.52 31.32
CA SER A 448 13.11 -22.75 30.79
C SER A 448 11.61 -22.60 30.54
N ASN A 449 11.20 -22.46 29.29
CA ASN A 449 9.82 -22.77 28.90
C ASN A 449 9.75 -24.22 28.43
N GLN A 450 9.02 -25.04 29.18
CA GLN A 450 8.75 -26.43 28.83
C GLN A 450 8.06 -26.53 27.46
N PRO A 451 8.41 -27.53 26.62
CA PRO A 451 7.75 -27.72 25.35
C PRO A 451 6.34 -28.28 25.57
N VAL A 452 5.33 -27.54 25.12
CA VAL A 452 3.96 -28.04 25.02
C VAL A 452 3.94 -29.19 24.00
N LYS A 453 3.71 -30.41 24.48
CA LYS A 453 3.55 -31.60 23.63
C LYS A 453 2.32 -31.43 22.73
N ARG A 454 2.53 -31.15 21.44
CA ARG A 454 1.48 -31.25 20.42
C ARG A 454 1.27 -32.73 20.06
N PRO A 455 0.02 -33.23 19.95
CA PRO A 455 -0.23 -34.57 19.44
C PRO A 455 0.14 -34.64 17.94
N ARG A 456 1.01 -35.58 17.60
CA ARG A 456 1.53 -35.83 16.25
C ARG A 456 0.41 -36.35 15.35
N ARG A 457 -0.16 -35.51 14.47
CA ARG A 457 -0.97 -35.98 13.34
C ARG A 457 -0.01 -36.58 12.31
N GLN A 458 -0.09 -37.89 12.08
CA GLN A 458 0.60 -38.57 10.99
C GLN A 458 0.00 -38.13 9.65
N LEU A 459 0.75 -37.34 8.89
CA LEU A 459 0.62 -37.27 7.44
C LEU A 459 2.04 -37.38 6.87
N THR A 460 2.49 -38.59 6.59
CA THR A 460 3.65 -38.84 5.75
C THR A 460 3.21 -39.82 4.67
N SER A 461 3.29 -39.41 3.40
CA SER A 461 3.29 -40.38 2.31
C SER A 461 4.67 -41.06 2.29
N PRO A 462 4.76 -42.35 1.95
CA PRO A 462 6.03 -43.09 1.96
C PRO A 462 7.09 -42.49 1.02
N LEU A 463 6.65 -41.74 0.00
CA LEU A 463 7.53 -41.03 -0.94
C LEU A 463 8.28 -39.86 -0.28
N LEU A 464 7.61 -39.13 0.62
CA LEU A 464 8.23 -38.00 1.32
C LEU A 464 9.25 -38.47 2.37
N GLU A 465 9.00 -39.63 2.99
CA GLU A 465 9.91 -40.24 3.96
C GLU A 465 11.16 -40.81 3.28
N GLN A 466 11.02 -41.35 2.06
CA GLN A 466 12.16 -41.80 1.26
C GLN A 466 13.07 -40.62 0.85
N ILE A 467 12.51 -39.51 0.35
CA ILE A 467 13.27 -38.31 -0.04
C ILE A 467 13.98 -37.66 1.16
N LEU A 468 13.32 -37.62 2.33
CA LEU A 468 13.91 -37.05 3.55
C LEU A 468 14.98 -37.98 4.17
N SER A 469 14.84 -39.30 4.00
CA SER A 469 15.87 -40.25 4.44
C SER A 469 17.13 -40.19 3.56
N GLU A 470 16.96 -40.03 2.24
CA GLU A 470 18.06 -39.97 1.26
C GLU A 470 18.82 -38.63 1.32
N SER A 471 18.17 -37.53 1.70
CA SER A 471 18.82 -36.20 1.85
C SER A 471 19.60 -36.00 3.16
N SER A 472 19.50 -36.93 4.11
CA SER A 472 20.13 -36.80 5.44
C SER A 472 21.62 -37.23 5.50
N LYS A 473 22.20 -37.72 4.39
CA LYS A 473 23.61 -38.14 4.30
C LYS A 473 24.32 -37.46 3.11
N PRO A 474 24.70 -36.17 3.22
CA PRO A 474 25.35 -35.44 2.12
C PRO A 474 26.69 -36.04 1.67
N SER A 475 27.32 -36.88 2.48
CA SER A 475 28.63 -37.50 2.19
C SER A 475 28.58 -38.71 1.25
N GLN A 476 27.44 -39.36 1.02
CA GLN A 476 27.35 -40.54 0.11
C GLN A 476 26.92 -40.18 -1.32
N ILE A 477 26.26 -39.04 -1.52
CA ILE A 477 25.81 -38.58 -2.84
C ILE A 477 27.00 -38.03 -3.64
N LEU A 478 27.93 -37.33 -2.98
CA LEU A 478 29.14 -36.81 -3.62
C LEU A 478 30.10 -37.92 -4.08
N GLU A 479 30.15 -39.08 -3.38
CA GLU A 479 30.94 -40.24 -3.84
C GLU A 479 30.33 -40.94 -5.06
N LYS A 480 28.99 -40.95 -5.20
CA LYS A 480 28.30 -41.54 -6.36
C LYS A 480 28.33 -40.67 -7.63
N ILE A 481 28.61 -39.37 -7.49
CA ILE A 481 28.71 -38.42 -8.61
C ILE A 481 30.18 -38.27 -9.07
N LYS A 482 31.16 -38.80 -8.32
CA LYS A 482 32.55 -38.88 -8.77
C LYS A 482 32.65 -39.92 -9.90
N GLY A 483 32.55 -39.46 -11.14
CA GLY A 483 32.80 -40.29 -12.32
C GLY A 483 34.19 -40.93 -12.26
N LYS A 484 34.36 -42.07 -12.96
CA LYS A 484 35.63 -42.82 -13.03
C LYS A 484 36.80 -41.86 -13.28
N GLU A 485 37.79 -41.91 -12.39
CA GLU A 485 39.08 -41.27 -12.61
C GLU A 485 39.65 -41.79 -13.94
N ARG A 486 40.15 -40.90 -14.78
CA ARG A 486 40.85 -41.28 -16.01
C ARG A 486 42.07 -42.11 -15.62
N GLU A 487 42.13 -43.35 -16.10
CA GLU A 487 43.33 -44.16 -16.06
C GLU A 487 44.48 -43.37 -16.68
N HIS A 488 45.55 -43.21 -15.90
CA HIS A 488 46.86 -42.81 -16.42
C HIS A 488 47.31 -43.98 -17.31
N SER A 489 47.27 -43.78 -18.62
CA SER A 489 48.04 -44.61 -19.54
C SER A 489 49.49 -44.16 -19.37
N ASP A 490 50.25 -44.97 -18.65
CA ASP A 490 51.68 -45.08 -18.90
C ASP A 490 51.81 -45.70 -20.30
N ASP A 491 51.87 -44.86 -21.34
CA ASP A 491 52.39 -45.25 -22.63
C ASP A 491 53.75 -44.56 -22.81
N ASP A 492 54.77 -45.42 -22.73
CA ASP A 492 56.16 -45.16 -23.08
C ASP A 492 56.27 -44.39 -24.40
N PHE A 493 56.88 -43.21 -24.33
CA PHE A 493 57.55 -42.61 -25.48
C PHE A 493 59.05 -42.80 -25.29
N ASP A 494 59.52 -43.99 -25.64
CA ASP A 494 60.93 -44.20 -25.98
C ASP A 494 61.10 -44.10 -27.50
N LEU A 495 62.09 -43.31 -27.88
CA LEU A 495 62.53 -42.99 -29.23
C LEU A 495 63.34 -44.15 -29.82
N ASP A 496 63.13 -44.48 -31.10
CA ASP A 496 64.14 -45.05 -32.01
C ASP A 496 63.72 -44.74 -33.46
N TYR A 497 64.46 -43.89 -34.19
CA TYR A 497 65.54 -44.24 -35.13
C TYR A 497 65.09 -45.13 -36.31
N GLU A 498 64.63 -44.51 -37.41
CA GLU A 498 65.26 -44.46 -38.75
C GLU A 498 64.40 -43.67 -39.75
#